data_AF-A0ABD3V0F1-F1
#
_entry.id   AF-A0ABD3V0F1-F1
#
_cell.length_a   1.000
_cell.length_b   1.000
_cell.length_c   1.000
_cell.angle_alpha   90.00
_cell.angle_beta   90.00
_cell.angle_gamma   90.00
#
_symmetry.space_group_name_H-M   'P 1'
#
loop_
_entity.id
_entity.type
_entity.pdbx_description
1 polymer ?
#
loop_
_entity_poly.entity_id
_entity_poly.type
_entity_poly.pdbx_seq_one_letter_code
_entity_poly.pdbx_strand_id
1 'polypeptide(L)'
;MGRMVNDATSSNINSKMEVVSLNNIPYFCLFALREIKAGEEILYDYGEKNMHWRKELSKNNCLYFCYVFNCFRGKKRRKPFPIR
;
A
#
# COMPACT_ATOMS: atom_id res chain seq x y z
N MET A 1 -8.48 11.30 -2.48
CA MET A 1 -7.32 10.84 -1.70
C MET A 1 -7.21 9.31 -1.60
N GLY A 2 -8.32 8.55 -1.67
CA GLY A 2 -8.28 7.07 -1.57
C GLY A 2 -7.42 6.32 -2.60
N ARG A 3 -7.12 6.94 -3.75
CA ARG A 3 -6.23 6.37 -4.79
C ARG A 3 -4.75 6.24 -4.40
N MET A 4 -4.36 6.70 -3.20
CA MET A 4 -2.98 6.68 -2.71
C MET A 4 -2.73 5.61 -1.64
N VAL A 5 -3.73 4.78 -1.35
CA VAL A 5 -3.61 3.75 -0.30
C VAL A 5 -3.02 2.49 -0.91
N ASN A 6 -1.89 2.04 -0.38
CA ASN A 6 -1.11 0.97 -0.97
C ASN A 6 -1.56 -0.43 -0.49
N ASP A 7 -1.14 -1.42 -1.27
CA ASP A 7 -1.38 -2.84 -1.01
C ASP A 7 -0.54 -3.35 0.17
N ALA A 8 -1.11 -4.24 0.99
CA ALA A 8 -0.39 -4.98 2.01
C ALA A 8 -0.95 -6.38 2.24
N THR A 9 -0.13 -7.24 2.84
CA THR A 9 -0.50 -8.60 3.24
C THR A 9 -0.30 -8.82 4.73
N SER A 10 -1.13 -9.68 5.32
CA SER A 10 -0.99 -10.19 6.69
C SER A 10 -0.92 -9.08 7.76
N SER A 11 0.19 -9.02 8.52
CA SER A 11 0.34 -8.21 9.74
C SER A 11 0.42 -6.70 9.51
N ASN A 12 0.68 -6.26 8.27
CA ASN A 12 0.89 -4.84 7.97
C ASN A 12 -0.42 -4.12 7.62
N ILE A 13 -1.52 -4.85 7.46
CA ILE A 13 -2.83 -4.29 7.15
C ILE A 13 -3.36 -3.55 8.37
N ASN A 14 -3.74 -2.29 8.20
CA ASN A 14 -4.36 -1.47 9.25
C ASN A 14 -5.74 -0.92 8.84
N SER A 15 -6.18 -1.20 7.62
CA SER A 15 -7.48 -0.79 7.10
C SER A 15 -8.09 -1.85 6.17
N LYS A 16 -9.40 -1.78 5.98
CA LYS A 16 -10.17 -2.65 5.08
C LYS A 16 -11.10 -1.84 4.17
N MET A 17 -11.27 -2.28 2.94
CA MET A 17 -12.24 -1.71 2.00
C MET A 17 -13.58 -2.44 2.15
N GLU A 18 -14.66 -1.68 2.30
CA GLU A 18 -16.02 -2.20 2.35
C GLU A 18 -16.93 -1.42 1.41
N VAL A 19 -17.95 -2.11 0.86
CA VAL A 19 -19.03 -1.47 0.11
C VAL A 19 -20.14 -1.12 1.09
N VAL A 20 -20.41 0.18 1.22
CA VAL A 20 -21.50 0.70 2.05
C VAL A 20 -22.60 1.22 1.14
N SER A 21 -23.84 0.80 1.36
CA SER A 21 -24.99 1.32 0.63
C SER A 21 -25.61 2.50 1.38
N LEU A 22 -25.67 3.67 0.75
CA LEU A 22 -26.38 4.83 1.25
C LEU A 22 -27.42 5.25 0.21
N ASN A 23 -28.70 5.27 0.60
CA ASN A 23 -29.81 5.58 -0.31
C ASN A 23 -29.83 4.70 -1.58
N ASN A 24 -29.57 3.39 -1.41
CA ASN A 24 -29.44 2.41 -2.50
C ASN A 24 -28.29 2.68 -3.49
N ILE A 25 -27.34 3.57 -3.14
CA ILE A 25 -26.14 3.83 -3.93
C ILE A 25 -24.95 3.18 -3.21
N PRO A 26 -24.17 2.31 -3.88
CA PRO A 26 -22.98 1.70 -3.30
C PRO A 26 -21.80 2.67 -3.30
N TYR A 27 -21.09 2.73 -2.18
CA TYR A 27 -19.86 3.51 -1.98
C TYR A 27 -18.74 2.61 -1.49
N PHE A 28 -17.53 2.83 -2.01
CA PHE A 28 -16.33 2.22 -1.45
C PHE A 28 -15.81 3.08 -0.29
N CYS A 29 -15.82 2.50 0.90
CA CYS A 29 -15.35 3.13 2.12
C CYS A 29 -14.17 2.34 2.69
N LEU A 30 -13.17 3.07 3.19
CA LEU A 30 -12.03 2.48 3.87
C LEU A 30 -12.21 2.66 5.37
N PHE A 31 -12.18 1.55 6.11
CA PHE A 31 -12.34 1.55 7.56
C PHE A 31 -11.05 1.10 8.24
N ALA A 32 -10.69 1.76 9.34
CA ALA A 32 -9.55 1.33 10.15
C ALA A 32 -9.88 0.02 10.89
N LEU A 33 -8.91 -0.89 10.95
CA LEU A 33 -9.00 -2.14 11.72
C LEU A 33 -8.52 -1.99 13.16
N ARG A 34 -7.70 -0.97 13.40
CA ARG A 34 -7.12 -0.60 14.70
C ARG A 34 -6.85 0.90 14.73
N GLU A 35 -6.43 1.41 15.87
CA GLU A 35 -5.88 2.76 15.95
C GLU A 35 -4.67 2.91 15.02
N ILE A 36 -4.67 3.99 14.21
CA ILE A 36 -3.61 4.34 13.27
C ILE A 36 -2.95 5.61 13.81
N LYS A 37 -1.63 5.55 14.02
CA LYS A 37 -0.89 6.68 14.59
C LYS A 37 -0.57 7.72 13.53
N ALA A 38 -0.38 8.97 13.94
CA ALA A 38 0.05 10.02 13.03
C ALA A 38 1.39 9.66 12.37
N GLY A 39 1.46 9.79 11.04
CA GLY A 39 2.64 9.43 10.24
C GLY A 39 2.70 7.95 9.84
N GLU A 40 1.78 7.11 10.30
CA GLU A 40 1.66 5.74 9.83
C GLU A 40 0.99 5.67 8.45
N GLU A 41 1.52 4.85 7.55
CA GLU A 41 0.94 4.63 6.22
C GLU A 41 -0.33 3.80 6.33
N ILE A 42 -1.40 4.23 5.63
CA ILE A 42 -2.64 3.46 5.53
C ILE A 42 -2.45 2.36 4.49
N LEU A 43 -2.73 1.12 4.87
CA LEU A 43 -2.51 -0.08 4.05
C LEU A 43 -3.73 -0.99 4.10
N TYR A 44 -4.14 -1.54 2.95
CA TYR A 44 -5.23 -2.53 2.86
C TYR A 44 -4.89 -3.67 1.90
N ASP A 45 -5.57 -4.80 2.06
CA ASP A 45 -5.45 -5.94 1.15
C ASP A 45 -6.27 -5.69 -0.12
N TYR A 46 -5.62 -5.68 -1.29
CA TYR A 46 -6.30 -5.53 -2.57
C TYR A 46 -7.13 -6.78 -2.96
N GLY A 47 -7.04 -7.87 -2.18
CA GLY A 47 -7.95 -9.02 -2.22
C GLY A 47 -7.45 -10.20 -3.05
N GLU A 48 -6.56 -9.99 -4.02
CA GLU A 48 -6.07 -11.07 -4.87
C GLU A 48 -4.67 -11.54 -4.47
N LYS A 49 -4.52 -12.86 -4.23
CA LYS A 49 -3.23 -13.46 -3.85
C LYS A 49 -2.20 -13.43 -4.98
N ASN A 50 -2.65 -13.47 -6.23
CA ASN A 50 -1.81 -13.70 -7.41
C ASN A 50 -1.43 -12.42 -8.18
N MET A 51 -1.43 -11.27 -7.51
CA MET A 51 -0.95 -10.01 -8.09
C MET A 51 0.53 -10.12 -8.51
N HIS A 52 0.87 -9.56 -9.67
CA HIS A 52 2.22 -9.69 -10.23
C HIS A 52 3.30 -9.07 -9.33
N TRP A 53 3.04 -7.91 -8.72
CA TRP A 53 3.92 -7.28 -7.74
C TRP A 53 4.09 -8.10 -6.44
N ARG A 54 3.12 -8.97 -6.09
CA ARG A 54 3.24 -9.89 -4.94
C ARG A 54 4.15 -11.08 -5.23
N LYS A 55 4.36 -11.45 -6.49
CA LYS A 55 5.19 -12.61 -6.90
C LYS A 55 6.68 -12.32 -6.90
N GLU A 56 7.08 -11.04 -7.01
CA GLU A 56 8.49 -10.64 -6.99
C GLU A 56 9.08 -10.63 -5.57
N LEU A 57 8.23 -10.62 -4.54
CA LEU A 57 8.62 -10.66 -3.11
C LEU A 57 9.19 -12.00 -2.65
N SER A 58 8.84 -13.12 -3.29
CA SER A 58 9.27 -14.46 -2.84
C SER A 58 10.65 -14.90 -3.33
N LYS A 59 11.24 -14.17 -4.30
CA LYS A 59 12.51 -14.58 -4.95
C LYS A 59 13.76 -13.93 -4.37
N ASN A 60 13.64 -12.89 -3.54
CA ASN A 60 14.79 -12.25 -2.90
C ASN A 60 14.46 -11.90 -1.44
N ASN A 61 15.22 -12.50 -0.53
CA ASN A 61 15.13 -12.33 0.92
C ASN A 61 15.65 -10.93 1.37
N CYS A 62 15.13 -9.84 0.79
CA CYS A 62 15.57 -8.47 1.09
C CYS A 62 14.42 -7.46 1.00
N LEU A 63 13.94 -7.09 2.19
CA LEU A 63 13.33 -5.82 2.61
C LEU A 63 12.82 -4.91 1.48
N TYR A 64 11.49 -4.87 1.27
CA TYR A 64 10.84 -3.74 0.62
C TYR A 64 10.99 -2.50 1.52
N PHE A 65 12.09 -1.79 1.35
CA PHE A 65 12.12 -0.37 1.68
C PHE A 65 11.34 0.36 0.58
N CYS A 66 10.11 0.74 0.93
CA CYS A 66 9.31 1.71 0.18
C CYS A 66 10.15 2.96 -0.08
N TYR A 67 10.48 3.27 -1.35
CA TYR A 67 10.94 4.59 -1.76
C TYR A 67 10.66 4.84 -3.25
N VAL A 68 9.61 5.59 -3.57
CA VAL A 68 9.73 6.68 -4.56
C VAL A 68 8.86 7.87 -4.14
N PHE A 69 9.42 8.73 -3.29
CA PHE A 69 9.13 10.17 -3.35
C PHE A 69 10.04 10.76 -4.43
N ASN A 70 9.49 11.10 -5.60
CA ASN A 70 10.14 12.11 -6.46
C ASN A 70 9.71 13.50 -5.96
N CYS A 71 10.27 13.94 -4.84
CA CYS A 71 10.18 15.32 -4.39
C CYS A 71 11.39 16.11 -4.91
N PHE A 72 11.17 16.97 -5.90
CA PHE A 72 12.16 17.88 -6.47
C PHE A 72 12.52 18.96 -5.43
N ARG A 73 13.51 18.69 -4.58
CA ARG A 73 14.39 19.73 -3.97
C ARG A 73 15.54 19.09 -3.19
N GLY A 74 16.64 18.85 -3.92
CA GLY A 74 18.02 18.93 -3.45
C GLY A 74 18.41 18.15 -2.18
N LYS A 75 18.90 16.91 -2.35
CA LYS A 75 20.29 16.49 -2.05
C LYS A 75 20.45 15.00 -2.35
N LYS A 76 21.55 14.68 -3.03
CA LYS A 76 21.87 13.38 -3.66
C LYS A 76 22.09 12.27 -2.62
N ARG A 77 21.36 11.16 -2.72
CA ARG A 77 21.89 9.80 -2.54
C ARG A 77 21.29 8.91 -3.64
N ARG A 78 22.17 8.20 -4.35
CA ARG A 78 21.86 7.42 -5.56
C ARG A 78 21.79 5.93 -5.26
N LYS A 79 20.88 5.25 -5.98
CA LYS A 79 20.82 3.81 -6.37
C LYS A 79 20.15 2.84 -5.38
N PRO A 80 19.52 1.74 -5.87
CA PRO A 80 19.72 1.12 -7.19
C PRO A 80 18.46 0.78 -8.02
N PHE A 81 18.67 0.71 -9.35
CA PHE A 81 17.90 -0.11 -10.28
C PHE A 81 18.57 -1.50 -10.34
N PRO A 82 17.78 -2.57 -10.47
CA PRO A 82 18.11 -3.57 -11.47
C PRO A 82 16.92 -3.84 -12.38
N ILE A 83 17.21 -3.70 -13.66
CA ILE A 83 16.40 -4.15 -14.79
C ILE A 83 16.75 -5.62 -15.02
N ARG A 84 15.74 -6.49 -15.09
CA ARG A 84 15.68 -7.54 -16.11
C ARG A 84 14.28 -8.10 -16.24
#